data_AF-A0A8S2TPM5-F1
#
_entry.id   AF-A0A8S2TPM5-F1
#
_cell.length_a   1.000
_cell.length_b   1.000
_cell.length_c   1.000
_cell.angle_alpha   90.00
_cell.angle_beta   90.00
_cell.angle_gamma   90.00
#
_symmetry.space_group_name_H-M   'P 1'
#
loop_
_entity.id
_entity.type
_entity.pdbx_description
1 polymer ?
#
loop_
_entity_poly.entity_id
_entity_poly.type
_entity_poly.pdbx_seq_one_letter_code
_entity_poly.pdbx_strand_id
1 'polypeptide(L)'
;VDQSRAQWYWKSNSDSRSTNGNEEWTKYADIESAIIEEAFNRQNKTKLAELDNYSINLTHCIQISKSNPNEQRHIKRALTSRNESQALREERLFLPLALSKTFNNDRAASRLTQLVKKSSLSDEHCSGESGMPSGAMEHI
;
A
#
# COMPACT_ATOMS: atom_id res chain seq x y z
N VAL A 1 3.93 12.99 0.93
CA VAL A 1 3.35 12.32 2.11
C VAL A 1 3.80 10.88 2.04
N ASP A 2 4.64 10.45 2.98
CA ASP A 2 5.10 9.06 3.06
C ASP A 2 3.90 8.17 3.41
N GLN A 3 3.51 7.29 2.50
CA GLN A 3 2.38 6.37 2.71
C GLN A 3 2.88 5.12 3.44
N SER A 4 3.22 5.29 4.73
CA SER A 4 3.57 4.17 5.60
C SER A 4 2.36 3.27 5.81
N ARG A 5 2.48 1.99 5.48
CA ARG A 5 1.45 0.98 5.78
C ARG A 5 1.71 0.38 7.16
N ALA A 6 0.66 0.23 7.95
CA ALA A 6 0.74 -0.49 9.22
C ALA A 6 0.61 -1.99 8.97
N GLN A 7 1.54 -2.77 9.51
CA GLN A 7 1.51 -4.22 9.52
C GLN A 7 1.38 -4.71 10.97
N TRP A 8 0.47 -5.65 11.18
CA TRP A 8 0.26 -6.27 12.48
C TRP A 8 0.86 -7.67 12.53
N TYR A 9 1.33 -8.05 13.71
CA TYR A 9 1.94 -9.35 13.99
C TYR A 9 1.43 -9.94 15.31
N TRP A 10 1.48 -11.26 15.43
CA TRP A 10 1.24 -12.00 16.66
C TRP A 10 2.44 -12.91 16.99
N LYS A 11 2.69 -13.14 18.29
CA LYS A 11 3.80 -13.98 18.75
C LYS A 11 3.42 -15.46 18.61
N SER A 12 4.12 -16.21 17.77
CA SER A 12 3.77 -17.59 17.43
C SER A 12 4.23 -18.63 18.44
N ASN A 13 5.32 -18.33 19.15
CA ASN A 13 5.85 -19.21 20.16
C ASN A 13 5.52 -18.68 21.56
N SER A 14 4.66 -19.39 22.30
CA SER A 14 4.30 -19.04 23.69
C SER A 14 5.20 -19.70 24.73
N ASP A 15 6.16 -20.54 24.35
CA ASP A 15 6.94 -21.29 25.31
C ASP A 15 8.03 -20.42 25.94
N SER A 16 7.82 -20.08 27.22
CA SER A 16 8.78 -19.37 28.09
C SER A 16 10.08 -20.14 28.33
N ARG A 17 10.15 -21.41 27.91
CA ARG A 17 11.25 -22.35 28.20
C ARG A 17 12.26 -22.50 27.07
N SER A 18 12.06 -21.80 25.94
CA SER A 18 13.03 -21.80 24.85
C SER A 18 14.25 -20.97 25.22
N THR A 19 15.25 -21.61 25.82
CA THR A 19 16.50 -20.99 26.30
C THR A 19 17.32 -20.34 25.16
N ASN A 20 17.04 -20.67 23.90
CA ASN A 20 17.66 -20.09 22.70
C ASN A 20 16.62 -19.46 21.74
N GLY A 21 15.43 -19.09 22.25
CA GLY A 21 14.25 -18.79 21.43
C GLY A 21 14.30 -17.43 20.76
N ASN A 22 14.60 -17.42 19.46
CA ASN A 22 14.28 -16.27 18.63
C ASN A 22 12.78 -16.02 18.71
N GLU A 23 12.39 -14.80 19.10
CA GLU A 23 10.99 -14.43 19.14
C GLU A 23 10.39 -14.50 17.73
N GLU A 24 9.60 -15.52 17.47
CA GLU A 24 8.93 -15.66 16.19
C GLU A 24 7.63 -14.86 16.20
N TRP A 25 7.56 -13.91 15.28
CA TRP A 25 6.42 -13.02 15.07
C TRP A 25 5.83 -13.31 13.71
N THR A 26 4.57 -13.75 13.68
CA THR A 26 3.85 -14.07 12.45
C THR A 26 2.97 -12.90 12.05
N LYS A 27 2.89 -12.59 10.76
CA LYS A 27 2.04 -11.51 10.22
C LYS A 27 0.57 -11.91 10.25
N TYR A 28 -0.30 -10.95 10.56
CA TYR A 28 -1.72 -11.07 10.22
C TYR A 28 -1.92 -10.95 8.71
N ALA A 29 -2.99 -11.54 8.18
CA ALA A 29 -3.37 -11.33 6.79
C ALA A 29 -3.67 -9.85 6.53
N ASP A 30 -3.62 -9.41 5.27
CA ASP A 30 -3.84 -8.00 4.91
C ASP A 30 -5.22 -7.49 5.37
N ILE A 31 -6.26 -8.31 5.20
CA ILE A 31 -7.62 -7.99 5.64
C ILE A 31 -7.73 -7.89 7.16
N GLU A 32 -7.16 -8.84 7.89
CA GLU A 32 -7.14 -8.83 9.35
C GLU A 32 -6.36 -7.62 9.87
N SER A 33 -5.20 -7.34 9.27
CA SER A 33 -4.39 -6.16 9.60
C SER A 33 -5.16 -4.86 9.39
N ALA A 34 -5.95 -4.75 8.32
CA ALA A 34 -6.79 -3.59 8.07
C ALA A 34 -7.89 -3.43 9.13
N ILE A 35 -8.55 -4.52 9.53
CA ILE A 35 -9.56 -4.51 10.60
C ILE A 35 -8.95 -4.07 11.93
N ILE A 36 -7.78 -4.62 12.28
CA ILE A 36 -7.08 -4.27 13.51
C ILE A 36 -6.64 -2.79 13.49
N GLU A 37 -6.10 -2.33 12.36
CA GLU A 37 -5.67 -0.94 12.20
C GLU A 37 -6.86 0.04 12.26
N GLU A 38 -8.01 -0.30 11.68
CA GLU A 38 -9.22 0.50 11.79
C GLU A 38 -9.65 0.61 13.26
N ALA A 39 -9.71 -0.52 13.98
CA ALA A 39 -10.05 -0.54 15.39
C ALA A 39 -9.05 0.24 16.26
N PHE A 40 -7.76 0.21 15.91
CA PHE A 40 -6.71 0.96 16.60
C PHE A 40 -6.88 2.48 16.44
N ASN A 41 -7.33 2.94 15.27
CA ASN A 41 -7.51 4.35 14.94
C ASN A 41 -8.85 4.94 15.42
N ARG A 42 -9.79 4.12 15.90
CA ARG A 42 -11.03 4.60 16.51
C ARG A 42 -10.71 5.37 17.80
N GLN A 43 -11.36 6.51 18.00
CA GLN A 43 -11.20 7.36 19.20
C GLN A 43 -11.92 6.82 20.46
N ASN A 44 -12.47 5.61 20.38
CA ASN A 44 -13.25 5.01 21.46
C ASN A 44 -12.35 4.47 22.58
N LYS A 45 -12.88 4.46 23.81
CA LYS A 45 -12.17 3.91 24.99
C LYS A 45 -11.91 2.41 24.88
N THR A 46 -12.79 1.69 24.18
CA THR A 46 -12.67 0.25 23.96
C THR A 46 -11.93 -0.01 22.65
N LYS A 47 -10.62 -0.24 22.74
CA LYS A 47 -9.80 -0.66 21.60
C LYS A 47 -9.88 -2.19 21.45
N LEU A 48 -11.03 -2.68 21.01
CA LEU A 48 -11.27 -4.10 20.75
C LEU A 48 -11.51 -4.29 19.23
N ALA A 49 -10.81 -5.25 18.63
CA ALA A 49 -11.08 -5.70 17.26
C ALA A 49 -11.60 -7.13 17.29
N GLU A 50 -12.65 -7.41 16.52
CA GLU A 50 -13.25 -8.74 16.41
C GLU A 50 -12.81 -9.37 15.08
N LEU A 51 -12.12 -10.50 15.15
CA LEU A 51 -11.78 -11.36 14.01
C LEU A 51 -12.61 -12.65 14.09
N ASP A 52 -12.56 -13.50 13.07
CA ASP A 52 -13.41 -14.70 13.02
C ASP A 52 -13.18 -15.64 14.22
N ASN A 53 -11.92 -15.99 14.48
CA ASN A 53 -11.56 -16.97 15.51
C ASN A 53 -10.99 -16.33 16.81
N TYR A 54 -10.74 -15.03 16.79
CA TYR A 54 -10.03 -14.34 17.87
C TYR A 54 -10.62 -12.96 18.12
N SER A 55 -10.47 -12.45 19.34
CA SER A 55 -10.66 -11.04 19.65
C SER A 55 -9.31 -10.41 20.02
N ILE A 56 -9.12 -9.16 19.61
CA ILE A 56 -7.88 -8.43 19.81
C ILE A 56 -8.14 -7.30 20.79
N ASN A 57 -7.55 -7.41 21.98
CA ASN A 57 -7.51 -6.33 22.94
C ASN A 57 -6.28 -5.45 22.66
N LEU A 58 -6.50 -4.33 21.97
CA LEU A 58 -5.44 -3.40 21.57
C LEU A 58 -4.97 -2.51 22.72
N THR A 59 -5.71 -2.44 23.83
CA THR A 59 -5.25 -1.75 25.04
C THR A 59 -4.12 -2.52 25.71
N HIS A 60 -4.21 -3.85 25.71
CA HIS A 60 -3.19 -4.73 26.29
C HIS A 60 -2.27 -5.35 25.25
N CYS A 61 -2.51 -5.12 23.95
CA CYS A 61 -1.81 -5.75 22.83
C CYS A 61 -1.83 -7.29 22.93
N ILE A 62 -3.02 -7.85 23.16
CA ILE A 62 -3.23 -9.29 23.31
C ILE A 62 -4.33 -9.76 22.34
N GLN A 63 -4.06 -10.87 21.66
CA GLN A 63 -5.03 -11.70 20.96
C GLN A 63 -5.57 -12.76 21.92
N ILE A 64 -6.89 -12.96 21.94
CA ILE A 64 -7.58 -13.93 22.79
C ILE A 64 -8.36 -14.87 21.87
N SER A 65 -8.18 -16.18 22.04
CA SER A 65 -8.95 -17.18 21.28
C SER A 65 -10.42 -17.20 21.72
N LYS A 66 -11.32 -17.21 20.74
CA LYS A 66 -12.76 -17.36 20.99
C LYS A 66 -13.14 -18.78 21.41
N SER A 67 -12.37 -19.78 20.99
CA SER A 67 -12.58 -21.17 21.41
C SER A 67 -11.98 -21.46 22.78
N ASN A 68 -10.90 -20.77 23.15
CA ASN A 68 -10.22 -20.94 24.43
C ASN A 68 -9.73 -19.59 25.00
N PRO A 69 -10.48 -18.94 25.90
CA PRO A 69 -10.10 -17.63 26.46
C PRO A 69 -8.79 -17.60 27.24
N ASN A 70 -8.29 -18.77 27.68
CA ASN A 70 -6.99 -18.89 28.34
C ASN A 70 -5.83 -18.88 27.34
N GLU A 71 -6.10 -19.13 26.06
CA GLU A 71 -5.10 -19.05 25.01
C GLU A 71 -4.97 -17.59 24.55
N GLN A 72 -3.89 -16.95 24.99
CA GLN A 72 -3.58 -15.56 24.73
C GLN A 72 -2.22 -15.42 24.07
N ARG A 73 -2.12 -14.53 23.08
CA ARG A 73 -0.87 -14.25 22.36
C ARG A 73 -0.63 -12.75 22.29
N HIS A 74 0.61 -12.33 22.49
CA HIS A 74 0.96 -10.92 22.31
C HIS A 74 0.91 -10.53 20.84
N ILE A 75 0.52 -9.28 20.59
CA ILE A 75 0.52 -8.67 19.26
C ILE A 75 1.38 -7.41 19.22
N LYS A 76 1.82 -7.02 18.03
CA LYS A 76 2.54 -5.76 17.81
C LYS A 76 2.19 -5.14 16.47
N ARG A 77 2.34 -3.81 16.41
CA ARG A 77 2.19 -3.00 15.20
C ARG A 77 3.57 -2.55 14.72
N ALA A 78 3.84 -2.66 13.43
CA ALA A 78 5.02 -2.07 12.80
C ALA A 78 4.59 -1.20 11.61
N LEU A 79 5.30 -0.09 11.40
CA LEU A 79 5.12 0.74 10.20
C LEU A 79 6.13 0.27 9.16
N THR A 80 5.65 -0.21 8.03
CA THR A 80 6.50 -0.60 6.89
C THR A 80 6.60 0.57 5.91
N SER A 81 7.83 0.93 5.52
CA SER A 81 8.05 1.93 4.47
C SER A 81 7.72 1.32 3.10
N ARG A 82 7.17 2.11 2.18
CA ARG A 82 6.80 1.64 0.84
C ARG A 82 8.01 1.13 0.04
N ASN A 83 9.20 1.69 0.28
CA ASN A 83 10.41 1.38 -0.49
C ASN A 83 10.82 -0.10 -0.41
N GLU A 84 10.46 -0.82 0.66
CA GLU A 84 10.78 -2.24 0.82
C GLU A 84 9.84 -3.16 0.01
N SER A 85 8.64 -2.69 -0.32
CA SER A 85 7.60 -3.51 -1.00
C SER A 85 7.56 -3.33 -2.53
N GLN A 86 8.25 -2.32 -3.06
CA GLN A 86 8.20 -1.95 -4.49
C GLN A 86 9.29 -2.62 -5.34
N ALA A 87 10.27 -3.30 -4.71
CA ALA A 87 11.41 -3.92 -5.40
C ALA A 87 11.09 -5.19 -6.23
N LEU A 88 9.82 -5.61 -6.35
CA LEU A 88 9.46 -6.93 -6.90
C LEU A 88 8.85 -6.92 -8.32
N ARG A 89 8.89 -5.82 -9.08
CA ARG A 89 8.18 -5.79 -10.38
C ARG A 89 8.81 -5.04 -11.56
N GLU A 90 10.05 -4.57 -11.46
CA GLU A 90 10.64 -3.78 -12.55
C GLU A 90 11.39 -4.60 -13.61
N GLU A 91 11.83 -5.82 -13.30
CA GLU A 91 12.68 -6.60 -14.21
C GLU A 91 11.95 -7.21 -15.43
N ARG A 92 10.61 -7.13 -15.52
CA ARG A 92 9.84 -7.73 -16.63
C ARG A 92 9.47 -6.76 -17.74
N LEU A 93 9.84 -5.48 -17.64
CA LEU A 93 9.43 -4.46 -18.61
C LEU A 93 10.45 -4.19 -19.72
N PHE A 94 11.59 -4.90 -19.75
CA PHE A 94 12.66 -4.67 -20.73
C PHE A 94 13.01 -5.88 -21.58
N LEU A 95 12.00 -6.58 -22.11
CA LEU A 95 12.22 -7.43 -23.29
C LEU A 95 11.74 -6.67 -24.53
N PRO A 96 12.62 -6.32 -25.48
CA PRO A 96 12.21 -5.81 -26.77
C PRO A 96 11.34 -6.89 -27.43
N LEU A 97 10.06 -6.60 -27.63
CA LEU A 97 9.23 -7.41 -28.52
C LEU A 97 9.88 -7.32 -29.90
N ALA A 98 10.60 -8.37 -30.29
CA ALA A 98 11.16 -8.51 -31.62
C ALA A 98 10.01 -8.51 -32.63
N LEU A 99 9.79 -7.34 -33.21
CA LEU A 99 8.97 -7.09 -34.37
C LEU A 99 9.57 -7.84 -35.57
N SER A 100 9.03 -9.01 -35.91
CA SER A 100 8.85 -9.53 -37.29
C SER A 100 8.66 -11.05 -37.29
N LYS A 101 7.42 -11.49 -37.52
CA LYS A 101 7.18 -12.73 -38.26
C LYS A 101 5.96 -12.54 -39.15
N THR A 102 6.25 -12.23 -40.40
CA THR A 102 5.35 -12.20 -41.54
C THR A 102 4.61 -13.53 -41.66
N PHE A 103 3.30 -13.52 -41.47
CA PHE A 103 2.41 -14.54 -42.01
C PHE A 103 1.78 -13.97 -43.29
N ASN A 104 2.39 -14.29 -44.43
CA ASN A 104 1.74 -14.12 -45.71
C ASN A 104 0.69 -15.23 -45.84
N ASN A 105 -0.58 -14.86 -45.90
CA ASN A 105 -1.55 -15.57 -46.73
C ASN A 105 -2.64 -14.59 -47.16
N ASP A 106 -2.71 -14.43 -48.48
CA ASP A 106 -3.67 -13.61 -49.20
C ASP A 106 -5.12 -14.04 -48.93
N ARG A 107 -6.01 -13.06 -49.19
CA ARG A 107 -7.40 -13.22 -49.65
C ARG A 107 -8.50 -13.04 -48.60
N ALA A 108 -8.82 -11.78 -48.32
CA ALA A 108 -10.20 -11.30 -48.39
C ALA A 108 -10.22 -9.77 -48.53
N ALA A 109 -10.90 -9.32 -49.58
CA ALA A 109 -11.17 -7.94 -49.88
C ALA A 109 -12.04 -7.28 -48.79
N SER A 110 -11.71 -6.03 -48.44
CA SER A 110 -12.59 -4.87 -48.59
C SER A 110 -12.36 -3.82 -47.52
N ARG A 111 -11.99 -2.63 -48.03
CA ARG A 111 -12.50 -1.31 -47.65
C ARG A 111 -12.58 -1.00 -46.15
N LEU A 112 -11.72 -0.07 -45.74
CA LEU A 112 -12.17 1.31 -45.44
C LEU A 112 -10.97 2.25 -45.37
N THR A 113 -10.83 3.08 -46.39
CA THR A 113 -10.07 4.32 -46.37
C THR A 113 -10.91 5.43 -45.78
N GLN A 114 -10.49 6.04 -44.66
CA GLN A 114 -10.66 7.47 -44.34
C GLN A 114 -9.51 7.82 -43.37
N LEU A 115 -8.44 8.51 -43.77
CA LEU A 115 -8.33 9.92 -44.15
C LEU A 115 -8.87 10.89 -43.08
N VAL A 116 -8.00 11.26 -42.12
CA VAL A 116 -7.89 12.66 -41.68
C VAL A 116 -6.41 13.03 -41.62
N LYS A 117 -6.08 14.00 -42.48
CA LYS A 117 -4.82 14.74 -42.55
C LYS A 117 -4.71 15.70 -41.36
N LYS A 118 -3.46 15.84 -40.89
CA LYS A 118 -2.77 17.09 -40.52
C LYS A 118 -3.50 18.08 -39.57
N SER A 119 -2.83 18.32 -38.44
CA SER A 119 -2.45 19.69 -38.06
C SER A 119 -1.18 19.64 -37.22
N SER A 120 -0.09 20.13 -37.83
CA SER A 120 1.08 20.68 -37.14
C SER A 120 0.80 22.15 -36.77
N LEU A 121 1.74 22.71 -36.00
CA LEU A 121 1.90 24.09 -35.52
C LEU A 121 1.20 24.35 -34.17
N SER A 122 1.82 25.01 -33.19
CA SER A 122 3.13 25.68 -33.11
C SER A 122 3.39 26.06 -31.65
N ASP A 123 4.66 26.34 -31.35
CA ASP A 123 5.18 27.06 -30.19
C ASP A 123 4.24 28.11 -29.57
N GLU A 124 4.30 28.28 -28.24
CA GLU A 124 4.66 29.57 -27.67
C GLU A 124 5.12 29.46 -26.20
N HIS A 125 6.29 30.07 -25.96
CA HIS A 125 6.80 30.55 -24.68
C HIS A 125 5.82 31.54 -24.04
N CYS A 126 5.63 31.47 -22.72
CA CYS A 126 5.31 32.66 -21.94
C CYS A 126 6.09 32.66 -20.62
N SER A 127 7.20 33.41 -20.65
CA SER A 127 7.78 34.04 -19.47
C SER A 127 6.80 35.07 -18.91
N GLY A 128 6.65 35.11 -17.59
CA GLY A 128 5.86 36.11 -16.89
C GLY A 128 6.48 36.42 -15.53
N GLU A 129 7.43 37.35 -15.54
CA GLU A 129 7.93 38.09 -14.37
C GLU A 129 6.90 39.08 -13.82
N SER A 130 7.27 39.71 -12.70
CA SER A 130 6.62 40.80 -11.94
C SER A 130 5.66 40.32 -10.85
N GLY A 131 5.70 40.82 -9.62
CA GLY A 131 6.53 41.84 -8.99
C GLY A 131 5.97 42.08 -7.59
N MET A 132 6.85 42.23 -6.59
CA MET A 132 6.51 42.74 -5.25
C MET A 132 6.05 44.21 -5.35
N PRO A 133 5.24 44.73 -4.40
CA PRO A 133 5.86 45.36 -3.23
C PRO A 133 5.09 45.26 -1.90
N SER A 134 5.90 45.24 -0.84
CA SER A 134 5.81 45.93 0.46
C SER A 134 4.55 46.75 0.82
N GLY A 135 4.10 46.62 2.07
CA GLY A 135 3.20 47.58 2.71
C GLY A 135 2.80 47.20 4.14
N ALA A 136 3.48 47.77 5.13
CA ALA A 136 3.09 47.79 6.54
C ALA A 136 1.95 48.79 6.80
N MET A 137 1.10 48.57 7.82
CA MET A 137 0.68 49.63 8.76
C MET A 137 -0.14 49.12 9.95
N GLU A 138 0.13 49.75 11.09
CA GLU A 138 -0.47 49.69 12.42
C GLU A 138 -1.92 50.25 12.50
N HIS A 139 -2.46 50.22 13.73
CA HIS A 139 -3.69 50.84 14.29
C HIS A 139 -4.95 49.96 14.12
N ILE A 140 -5.73 49.61 15.14
CA ILE A 140 -6.04 50.19 16.47
C ILE A 140 -6.29 49.05 17.47
#